data_AF-A0AAN8WHM9-F1
#
_entry.id   AF-A0AAN8WHM9-F1
#
_cell.length_a   1.000
_cell.length_b   1.000
_cell.length_c   1.000
_cell.angle_alpha   90.00
_cell.angle_beta   90.00
_cell.angle_gamma   90.00
#
_symmetry.space_group_name_H-M   'P 1'
#
loop_
_entity.id
_entity.type
_entity.pdbx_description
1 polymer ?
#
loop_
_entity_poly.entity_id
_entity_poly.type
_entity_poly.pdbx_seq_one_letter_code
_entity_poly.pdbx_strand_id
1 'polypeptide(L)'
;MEFLHCESQKHNAKHNKKRLTQDQLRLLEKSFHYEKKLEPQRKLQLARELGLPPRQIAIWYQNKRARWKTQSLEHDYNALQLRLDTALAEKRSLEKDVERLRQELDKAQEMLHMTLSQT
;
A
#
# COMPACT_ATOMS: atom_id res chain seq x y z
N MET A 1 -7.30 -7.42 -37.14
CA MET A 1 -8.20 -7.12 -36.01
C MET A 1 -8.40 -5.62 -35.98
N GLU A 2 -9.63 -5.21 -36.22
CA GLU A 2 -10.04 -3.85 -36.54
C GLU A 2 -9.81 -2.91 -35.35
N PHE A 3 -8.84 -2.02 -35.50
CA PHE A 3 -8.73 -0.81 -34.67
C PHE A 3 -9.86 0.14 -35.07
N LEU A 4 -11.03 -0.06 -34.47
CA LEU A 4 -12.13 0.90 -34.57
C LEU A 4 -11.66 2.26 -34.03
N HIS A 5 -11.50 3.20 -34.95
CA HIS A 5 -11.39 4.62 -34.69
C HIS A 5 -12.59 5.11 -33.87
N CYS A 6 -12.33 5.98 -32.90
CA CYS A 6 -13.33 6.96 -32.48
C CYS A 6 -12.64 8.33 -32.51
N GLU A 7 -12.72 9.00 -33.65
CA GLU A 7 -12.41 10.42 -33.77
C GLU A 7 -13.52 11.27 -33.16
N SER A 8 -13.11 12.48 -32.80
CA SER A 8 -13.92 13.69 -32.67
C SER A 8 -14.62 13.93 -31.32
N GLN A 9 -14.12 14.93 -30.57
CA GLN A 9 -14.68 16.29 -30.61
C GLN A 9 -14.08 17.17 -29.49
N LYS A 10 -13.43 18.27 -29.91
CA LYS A 10 -13.05 19.40 -29.05
C LYS A 10 -14.32 20.11 -28.56
N HIS A 11 -14.90 19.69 -27.44
CA HIS A 11 -15.86 20.53 -26.71
C HIS A 11 -15.13 21.39 -25.69
N ASN A 12 -14.79 22.60 -26.13
CA ASN A 12 -14.55 23.75 -25.28
C ASN A 12 -15.86 24.11 -24.57
N ALA A 13 -15.97 23.81 -23.28
CA ALA A 13 -16.91 24.46 -22.40
C ALA A 13 -16.40 24.33 -20.97
N LYS A 14 -15.93 25.45 -20.41
CA LYS A 14 -15.90 25.81 -18.99
C LYS A 14 -16.57 24.76 -18.08
N HIS A 15 -15.86 23.66 -17.76
CA HIS A 15 -16.36 22.67 -16.82
C HIS A 15 -16.28 23.33 -15.45
N ASN A 16 -17.40 23.94 -15.07
CA ASN A 16 -17.67 24.43 -13.73
C ASN A 16 -17.06 23.45 -12.73
N LYS A 17 -16.08 23.92 -11.97
CA LYS A 17 -15.44 23.22 -10.84
C LYS A 17 -16.45 23.08 -9.68
N LYS A 18 -17.68 22.65 -9.97
CA LYS A 18 -18.66 22.32 -8.95
C LYS A 18 -18.17 21.05 -8.27
N ARG A 19 -17.93 21.17 -6.97
CA ARG A 19 -17.59 20.07 -6.08
C ARG A 19 -18.72 19.03 -6.17
N LEU A 20 -18.36 17.76 -6.30
CA LEU A 20 -19.34 16.66 -6.30
C LEU A 20 -20.16 16.71 -5.01
N THR A 21 -21.47 16.46 -5.11
CA THR A 21 -22.33 16.39 -3.94
C THR A 21 -22.00 15.14 -3.11
N GLN A 22 -22.40 15.13 -1.84
CA GLN A 22 -22.17 13.97 -0.97
C GLN A 22 -22.85 12.71 -1.52
N ASP A 23 -24.02 12.83 -2.12
CA ASP A 23 -24.74 11.70 -2.73
C ASP A 23 -24.01 11.15 -3.96
N GLN A 24 -23.49 12.04 -4.80
CA GLN A 24 -22.68 11.65 -5.95
C GLN A 24 -21.41 10.92 -5.51
N LEU A 25 -20.76 11.41 -4.45
CA LEU A 25 -19.60 10.75 -3.87
C LEU A 25 -19.96 9.36 -3.32
N ARG A 26 -21.05 9.23 -2.56
CA ARG A 26 -21.49 7.94 -1.99
C ARG A 26 -21.71 6.89 -3.08
N LEU A 27 -22.36 7.26 -4.18
CA LEU A 27 -22.61 6.35 -5.30
C LEU A 27 -21.33 5.96 -6.05
N LEU A 28 -20.42 6.93 -6.27
CA LEU A 28 -19.11 6.66 -6.87
C LEU A 28 -18.26 5.75 -5.97
N GLU A 29 -18.29 5.96 -4.66
CA GLU A 29 -17.59 5.12 -3.68
C GLU A 29 -18.15 3.71 -3.61
N LYS A 30 -19.47 3.56 -3.60
CA LYS A 30 -20.12 2.23 -3.67
C LYS A 30 -19.72 1.49 -4.95
N SER A 31 -19.76 2.18 -6.10
CA SER A 31 -19.37 1.59 -7.38
C SER A 31 -17.88 1.23 -7.41
N PHE A 32 -17.01 2.06 -6.83
CA PHE A 32 -15.56 1.78 -6.73
C PHE A 32 -15.25 0.66 -5.73
N HIS A 33 -16.06 0.49 -4.70
CA HIS A 33 -15.90 -0.61 -3.76
C HIS A 33 -16.11 -1.96 -4.46
N TYR A 34 -17.16 -2.05 -5.28
CA TYR A 34 -17.48 -3.24 -6.06
C TYR A 34 -16.47 -3.50 -7.19
N GLU A 35 -16.13 -2.48 -7.98
CA GLU A 35 -15.25 -2.59 -9.14
C GLU A 35 -14.21 -1.45 -9.14
N LYS A 36 -12.92 -1.79 -8.98
CA LYS A 36 -11.81 -0.81 -8.96
C LYS A 36 -11.50 -0.25 -10.35
N LYS A 37 -11.81 -1.02 -11.40
CA LYS A 37 -11.68 -0.61 -12.79
C LYS A 37 -12.97 0.05 -13.25
N LEU A 38 -12.86 1.06 -14.10
CA LEU A 38 -14.03 1.76 -14.63
C LEU A 38 -14.25 1.30 -16.06
N GLU A 39 -15.17 0.35 -16.24
CA GLU A 39 -15.53 -0.12 -17.56
C GLU A 39 -16.26 0.96 -18.37
N PRO A 40 -16.08 1.03 -19.70
CA PRO A 40 -16.71 2.06 -20.55
C PRO A 40 -18.23 2.10 -20.40
N GLN A 41 -18.89 0.95 -20.34
CA GLN A 41 -20.34 0.85 -20.17
C GLN A 41 -20.78 1.37 -18.80
N ARG A 42 -20.08 0.97 -17.73
CA ARG A 42 -20.36 1.44 -16.36
C ARG A 42 -20.15 2.94 -16.21
N LYS A 43 -19.12 3.50 -16.87
CA LYS A 43 -18.87 4.94 -16.93
C LYS A 43 -20.06 5.71 -17.50
N LEU A 44 -20.63 5.23 -18.62
CA LEU A 44 -21.78 5.85 -19.25
C LEU A 44 -23.04 5.72 -18.39
N GLN A 45 -23.21 4.61 -17.69
CA GLN A 45 -24.31 4.43 -16.74
C GLN A 45 -24.20 5.39 -15.56
N LEU A 46 -23.04 5.47 -14.91
CA LEU A 46 -22.78 6.40 -13.80
C LEU A 46 -22.94 7.86 -14.24
N ALA A 47 -22.57 8.20 -15.48
CA ALA A 47 -22.75 9.55 -16.01
C ALA A 47 -24.22 9.96 -16.05
N ARG A 48 -25.09 9.03 -16.48
CA ARG A 48 -26.54 9.23 -16.52
C ARG A 48 -27.14 9.27 -15.11
N GLU A 49 -26.81 8.30 -14.26
CA GLU A 49 -27.33 8.20 -12.89
C GLU A 49 -26.97 9.42 -12.02
N LEU A 50 -25.76 9.97 -12.20
CA LEU A 50 -25.26 11.07 -11.38
C LEU A 50 -25.45 12.45 -12.00
N GLY A 51 -25.90 12.52 -13.25
CA GLY A 51 -25.96 13.76 -14.03
C GLY A 51 -24.57 14.40 -14.23
N LEU A 52 -23.51 13.57 -14.29
CA LEU A 52 -22.13 14.03 -14.37
C LEU A 52 -21.53 13.74 -15.75
N PRO A 53 -20.66 14.63 -16.27
CA PRO A 53 -19.87 14.35 -17.46
C PRO A 53 -19.02 13.08 -17.30
N PRO A 54 -18.96 12.18 -18.31
CA PRO A 54 -18.14 10.96 -18.25
C PRO A 54 -16.67 11.22 -17.89
N ARG A 55 -16.14 12.38 -18.30
CA ARG A 55 -14.78 12.84 -17.95
C ARG A 55 -14.59 13.04 -16.46
N GLN A 56 -15.57 13.61 -15.75
CA GLN A 56 -15.46 13.83 -14.30
C GLN A 56 -15.44 12.51 -13.54
N ILE A 57 -16.23 11.52 -13.98
CA ILE A 57 -16.21 10.16 -13.40
C ILE A 57 -14.86 9.51 -13.64
N ALA A 58 -14.31 9.62 -14.85
CA ALA A 58 -12.99 9.09 -15.17
C ALA A 58 -11.88 9.69 -14.28
N ILE A 59 -11.86 11.02 -14.13
CA ILE A 59 -10.91 11.72 -13.25
C ILE A 59 -11.09 11.29 -11.80
N TRP A 60 -12.33 11.19 -11.32
CA TRP A 60 -12.61 10.76 -9.96
C TRP A 60 -12.07 9.34 -9.71
N TYR A 61 -12.31 8.40 -10.63
CA TYR A 61 -11.80 7.03 -10.54
C TYR A 61 -10.27 6.98 -10.59
N GLN A 62 -9.63 7.79 -11.43
CA GLN A 62 -8.18 7.92 -11.47
C GLN A 62 -7.63 8.41 -10.12
N ASN A 63 -8.20 9.48 -9.56
CA ASN A 63 -7.81 10.02 -8.26
C ASN A 63 -8.06 9.05 -7.11
N LYS A 64 -9.20 8.34 -7.13
CA LYS A 64 -9.53 7.34 -6.11
C LYS A 64 -8.55 6.17 -6.15
N ARG A 65 -8.16 5.69 -7.34
CA ARG A 65 -7.11 4.66 -7.49
C ARG A 65 -5.75 5.14 -7.02
N ALA A 66 -5.36 6.37 -7.35
CA ALA A 66 -4.09 6.94 -6.90
C ALA A 66 -4.03 6.98 -5.37
N ARG A 67 -5.08 7.50 -4.72
CA ARG A 67 -5.18 7.54 -3.25
C ARG A 67 -5.17 6.15 -2.63
N TRP A 68 -5.94 5.21 -3.20
CA TRP A 68 -5.97 3.83 -2.72
C TRP A 68 -4.60 3.15 -2.81
N LYS A 69 -3.87 3.36 -3.91
CA LYS A 69 -2.50 2.85 -4.08
C LYS A 69 -1.55 3.45 -3.04
N THR A 70 -1.60 4.76 -2.82
CA THR A 70 -0.80 5.43 -1.78
C THR A 70 -1.11 4.87 -0.40
N GLN A 71 -2.38 4.72 -0.04
CA GLN A 71 -2.79 4.15 1.26
C GLN A 71 -2.31 2.70 1.44
N SER A 72 -2.37 1.88 0.39
CA SER A 72 -1.84 0.52 0.42
C SER A 72 -0.34 0.53 0.68
N LEU A 73 0.42 1.37 -0.06
CA LEU A 73 1.87 1.47 0.10
C LEU A 73 2.27 1.98 1.49
N GLU A 74 1.53 2.94 2.05
CA GLU A 74 1.75 3.42 3.42
C GLU A 74 1.50 2.30 4.44
N HIS A 75 0.44 1.51 4.27
CA HIS A 75 0.17 0.36 5.13
C HIS A 75 1.29 -0.69 5.04
N ASP A 76 1.69 -1.05 3.82
CA ASP A 76 2.74 -2.02 3.57
C ASP A 76 4.09 -1.56 4.15
N TYR A 77 4.41 -0.27 4.00
CA TYR A 77 5.60 0.35 4.57
C TYR A 77 5.59 0.26 6.10
N ASN A 78 4.47 0.59 6.75
CA ASN A 78 4.35 0.51 8.21
C ASN A 78 4.50 -0.95 8.71
N ALA A 79 3.93 -1.91 7.99
CA ALA A 79 4.07 -3.33 8.32
C ALA A 79 5.52 -3.80 8.18
N LEU A 80 6.23 -3.37 7.12
CA LEU A 80 7.64 -3.66 6.93
C LEU A 80 8.51 -3.02 8.01
N GLN A 81 8.21 -1.78 8.40
CA GLN A 81 8.94 -1.06 9.45
C GLN A 81 8.83 -1.80 10.79
N LEU A 82 7.62 -2.23 11.18
CA LEU A 82 7.42 -3.00 12.42
C LEU A 82 8.20 -4.32 12.42
N ARG A 83 8.23 -5.02 11.27
CA ARG A 83 9.01 -6.26 11.12
C ARG A 83 10.51 -6.01 11.25
N LEU A 84 11.01 -4.92 10.68
CA LEU A 84 12.40 -4.52 10.80
C LEU A 84 12.76 -4.24 12.26
N ASP A 85 11.94 -3.45 12.96
CA ASP A 85 12.19 -3.11 14.37
C ASP A 85 12.19 -4.34 15.28
N THR A 86 11.28 -5.29 15.01
CA THR A 86 11.22 -6.59 15.71
C THR A 86 12.49 -7.40 15.47
N ALA A 87 12.89 -7.56 14.20
CA ALA A 87 14.10 -8.31 13.85
C ALA A 87 15.37 -7.66 14.44
N LEU A 88 15.44 -6.33 14.50
CA LEU A 88 16.55 -5.62 15.13
C LEU A 88 16.57 -5.79 16.66
N ALA A 89 15.41 -5.90 17.31
CA ALA A 89 15.33 -6.23 18.73
C ALA A 89 15.80 -7.67 19.01
N GLU A 90 15.34 -8.63 18.21
CA GLU A 90 15.76 -10.03 18.30
C GLU A 90 17.26 -10.18 18.08
N LYS A 91 17.79 -9.56 17.02
CA LYS A 91 19.25 -9.55 16.74
C LYS A 91 20.03 -9.03 17.94
N ARG A 92 19.62 -7.91 18.55
CA ARG A 92 20.30 -7.35 19.73
C ARG A 92 20.25 -8.29 20.93
N SER A 93 19.16 -9.04 21.11
CA SER A 93 19.09 -10.07 22.16
C SER A 93 20.07 -11.21 21.88
N LEU A 94 20.07 -11.72 20.65
CA LEU A 94 20.97 -12.80 20.25
C LEU A 94 22.44 -12.39 20.36
N GLU A 95 22.80 -11.16 20.01
CA GLU A 95 24.16 -10.65 20.20
C GLU A 95 24.58 -10.68 21.67
N LYS A 96 23.68 -10.34 22.61
CA LYS A 96 23.95 -10.45 24.05
C LYS A 96 24.08 -11.91 24.51
N ASP A 97 23.21 -12.79 24.01
CA ASP A 97 23.27 -14.21 24.34
C ASP A 97 24.55 -14.86 23.83
N VAL A 98 24.99 -14.51 22.61
CA VAL A 98 26.26 -14.95 22.03
C VAL A 98 27.43 -14.48 22.88
N GLU A 99 27.45 -13.22 23.30
CA GLU A 99 28.51 -12.68 24.15
C GLU A 99 28.55 -13.40 25.52
N ARG A 100 27.39 -13.63 26.16
CA ARG A 100 27.32 -14.39 27.41
C ARG A 100 27.86 -15.80 27.23
N LEU A 101 27.45 -16.52 26.19
CA LEU A 101 27.87 -17.89 25.93
C LEU A 101 29.37 -17.99 25.65
N ARG A 102 29.95 -16.99 24.98
CA ARG A 102 31.42 -16.92 24.80
C ARG A 102 32.14 -16.79 26.14
N GLN A 103 31.68 -15.91 27.01
CA GLN A 103 32.28 -15.75 28.35
C GLN A 103 32.14 -17.00 29.22
N GLU A 104 31.03 -17.72 29.11
CA GLU A 104 30.84 -19.00 29.80
C GLU A 104 31.79 -20.09 29.26
N LEU A 105 31.98 -20.12 27.94
CA LEU A 105 32.92 -21.04 27.29
C LEU A 105 34.36 -20.78 27.72
N ASP A 106 34.79 -19.52 27.72
CA ASP A 106 36.15 -19.13 28.13
C ASP A 106 36.42 -19.56 29.59
N LYS A 107 35.48 -19.30 30.50
CA LYS A 107 35.58 -19.74 31.91
C LYS A 107 35.67 -21.26 32.03
N ALA A 108 34.88 -22.01 31.26
CA ALA A 108 34.93 -23.47 31.27
C ALA A 108 36.28 -24.00 30.75
N GLN A 109 36.84 -23.37 29.72
CA GLN A 109 38.17 -23.69 29.20
C GLN A 109 39.28 -23.39 30.21
N GLU A 110 39.21 -22.25 30.90
CA GLU A 110 40.14 -21.89 31.97
C GLU A 110 40.10 -22.90 33.13
N MET A 111 38.90 -23.27 33.60
CA MET A 111 38.76 -24.28 34.65
C MET A 111 39.33 -25.64 34.23
N LEU A 112 39.11 -26.06 32.98
CA LEU A 112 39.66 -27.31 32.45
C LEU A 112 41.19 -27.27 32.42
N HIS A 113 41.77 -26.16 31.93
CA HIS A 113 43.21 -25.98 31.88
C HIS A 113 43.83 -26.00 33.28
N MET A 114 43.20 -25.36 34.27
CA MET A 114 43.66 -25.41 35.66
C MET A 114 43.60 -26.82 36.25
N THR A 115 42.54 -27.57 35.96
CA THR A 115 42.37 -28.95 36.46
C THR A 115 43.42 -29.89 35.90
N LEU A 116 43.70 -29.80 34.59
CA LEU A 116 44.72 -30.62 33.93
C LEU A 116 46.15 -30.26 34.34
N SER A 117 46.38 -29.03 34.81
CA SER A 117 47.70 -28.58 35.29
C SER A 117 48.02 -29.02 36.73
N GLN A 118 47.03 -29.54 37.46
CA GLN A 118 47.17 -29.99 38.86
C GLN A 118 47.27 -31.52 38.99
N THR A 119 47.02 -32.26 37.91
CA THR A 119 47.17 -33.73 37.78
C THR A 119 48.46 -34.09 37.07
#